data_AF-A0A6A3MJH8-F1
#
_entry.id   AF-A0A6A3MJH8-F1
#
_cell.length_a   1.000
_cell.length_b   1.000
_cell.length_c   1.000
_cell.angle_alpha   90.00
_cell.angle_beta   90.00
_cell.angle_gamma   90.00
#
_symmetry.space_group_name_H-M   'P 1'
#
loop_
_entity.id
_entity.type
_entity.pdbx_description
1 polymer ?
#
loop_
_entity_poly.entity_id
_entity_poly.type
_entity_poly.pdbx_seq_one_letter_code
_entity_poly.pdbx_strand_id
1 'polypeptide(L)'
;MPSTAVLRLVLLLALGLSLSALSANGASEFEEVAASKPRDIADDHVRVLLCTSCGFQQNFQQLRTYLEDTFPHLVDRVESANYDVDPFKMMLAQFLGYAQATAMILLVFGEFILPALGVDVTALRWALNNRVAAFFIVVFMGTIASSLTASGGFEIYFNGDLIFSKLETGRWPTLLEVSNSISEYGLLDSPAA
;
A
#
# COMPACT_ATOMS: atom_id res chain seq x y z
N MET A 1 24.74 -24.64 -29.08
CA MET A 1 25.28 -24.32 -27.75
C MET A 1 24.79 -22.94 -27.38
N PRO A 2 23.83 -22.78 -26.45
CA PRO A 2 23.40 -21.45 -26.03
C PRO A 2 24.60 -20.73 -25.41
N SER A 3 24.85 -19.49 -25.86
CA SER A 3 25.97 -18.67 -25.40
C SER A 3 25.94 -18.56 -23.88
N THR A 4 27.08 -18.80 -23.23
CA THR A 4 27.28 -18.67 -21.77
C THR A 4 26.85 -17.31 -21.23
N ALA A 5 26.74 -16.29 -22.10
CA ALA A 5 26.20 -14.98 -21.77
C ALA A 5 24.71 -15.01 -21.39
N VAL A 6 23.89 -15.82 -22.07
CA VAL A 6 22.44 -15.90 -21.80
C VAL A 6 22.17 -16.60 -20.47
N LEU A 7 22.91 -17.69 -20.20
CA LEU A 7 22.82 -18.40 -18.92
C LEU A 7 23.25 -17.50 -17.75
N ARG A 8 24.30 -16.68 -17.95
CA ARG A 8 24.75 -15.70 -16.95
C ARG A 8 23.74 -14.57 -16.74
N LEU A 9 23.10 -14.06 -17.79
CA LEU A 9 22.09 -13.00 -17.67
C LEU A 9 20.83 -13.50 -16.92
N VAL A 10 20.38 -14.72 -17.20
CA VAL A 10 19.24 -15.35 -16.51
C VAL A 10 19.57 -15.64 -15.04
N LEU A 11 20.77 -16.14 -14.75
CA LEU A 11 21.25 -16.31 -13.37
C LEU A 11 21.35 -14.97 -12.63
N LEU A 12 21.86 -13.91 -13.27
CA LEU A 12 21.95 -12.58 -12.67
C LEU A 12 20.57 -11.95 -12.42
N LEU A 13 19.60 -12.15 -13.32
CA LEU A 13 18.21 -11.73 -13.10
C LEU A 13 17.56 -12.52 -11.95
N ALA A 14 17.75 -13.84 -11.88
CA ALA A 14 17.23 -14.67 -10.80
C ALA A 14 17.87 -14.37 -9.43
N LEU A 15 19.18 -14.08 -9.40
CA LEU A 15 19.91 -13.64 -8.20
C LEU A 15 19.52 -12.20 -7.80
N GLY A 16 19.24 -11.32 -8.75
CA GLY A 16 18.74 -9.96 -8.47
C GLY A 16 17.31 -9.94 -7.91
N LEU A 17 16.45 -10.86 -8.37
CA LEU A 17 15.09 -11.02 -7.82
C LEU A 17 15.10 -11.61 -6.39
N SER A 18 16.05 -12.46 -6.04
CA SER A 18 16.17 -12.99 -4.67
C SER A 18 16.77 -11.99 -3.68
N LEU A 19 17.60 -11.05 -4.16
CA LEU A 19 18.20 -10.02 -3.30
C LEU A 19 17.19 -8.94 -2.89
N SER A 20 16.19 -8.64 -3.72
CA SER A 20 15.11 -7.70 -3.37
C SER A 20 14.05 -8.30 -2.44
N ALA A 21 13.91 -9.64 -2.42
CA ALA A 21 13.04 -10.33 -1.48
C ALA A 21 13.55 -10.30 -0.03
N LEU A 22 14.86 -10.15 0.18
CA LEU A 22 15.46 -10.08 1.52
C LEU A 22 15.38 -8.68 2.16
N SER A 23 15.09 -7.64 1.37
CA SER A 23 14.96 -6.26 1.86
C SER A 23 13.54 -5.88 2.30
N ALA A 24 12.60 -6.83 2.32
CA ALA A 24 11.20 -6.59 2.65
C ALA A 24 10.81 -6.95 4.10
N ASN A 25 11.75 -7.38 4.95
CA ASN A 25 11.49 -7.51 6.39
C ASN A 25 11.76 -6.18 7.10
N GLY A 26 10.99 -5.15 6.74
CA GLY A 26 10.61 -4.11 7.70
C GLY A 26 9.43 -4.67 8.48
N ALA A 27 9.71 -5.41 9.54
CA ALA A 27 8.70 -5.85 10.48
C ALA A 27 7.97 -4.61 11.02
N SER A 28 6.69 -4.44 10.66
CA SER A 28 5.80 -3.58 11.42
C SER A 28 5.51 -4.28 12.74
N GLU A 29 6.18 -3.84 13.81
CA GLU A 29 5.73 -4.09 15.17
C GLU A 29 4.33 -3.49 15.30
N PHE A 30 3.31 -4.34 15.19
CA PHE A 30 1.99 -4.04 15.70
C PHE A 30 2.14 -4.06 17.23
N GLU A 31 2.45 -2.90 17.80
CA GLU A 31 2.43 -2.72 19.24
C GLU A 31 1.00 -2.97 19.71
N GLU A 32 0.81 -4.13 20.34
CA GLU A 32 -0.37 -4.48 21.12
C GLU A 32 -0.54 -3.38 22.17
N VAL A 33 -1.52 -2.48 21.97
CA VAL A 33 -1.84 -1.44 22.94
C VAL A 33 -2.42 -2.12 24.17
N ALA A 34 -1.51 -2.50 25.05
CA ALA A 34 -1.77 -2.99 26.38
C ALA A 34 -2.55 -1.93 27.18
N ALA A 35 -3.65 -2.39 27.76
CA ALA A 35 -4.30 -1.91 28.99
C ALA A 35 -3.95 -0.48 29.46
N SER A 36 -4.97 0.37 29.41
CA SER A 36 -4.99 1.79 29.80
C SER A 36 -4.28 2.11 31.11
N LYS A 37 -3.18 2.86 31.00
CA LYS A 37 -2.63 3.71 32.06
C LYS A 37 -3.40 5.05 32.05
N PRO A 38 -3.63 5.72 33.19
CA PRO A 38 -4.18 7.08 33.19
C PRO A 38 -3.34 7.99 32.30
N ARG A 39 -4.00 8.59 31.31
CA ARG A 39 -3.37 9.41 30.27
C ARG A 39 -3.40 10.88 30.67
N ASP A 40 -2.28 11.54 30.48
CA ASP A 40 -2.17 12.99 30.63
C ASP A 40 -2.52 13.63 29.28
N ILE A 41 -3.29 14.72 29.28
CA ILE A 41 -3.72 15.45 28.06
C ILE A 41 -2.50 15.88 27.23
N ALA A 42 -1.33 15.97 27.86
CA ALA A 42 -0.05 16.23 27.21
C ALA A 42 0.49 15.10 26.32
N ASP A 43 -0.17 13.94 26.19
CA ASP A 43 0.24 12.81 25.32
C ASP A 43 -0.75 12.51 24.17
N ASP A 44 -1.76 13.37 24.00
CA ASP A 44 -2.76 13.18 22.96
C ASP A 44 -2.15 13.26 21.55
N HIS A 45 -2.46 12.28 20.70
CA HIS A 45 -2.01 12.17 19.32
C HIS A 45 -3.08 11.62 18.39
N VAL A 46 -3.13 12.14 17.16
CA VAL A 46 -4.02 11.66 16.10
C VAL A 46 -3.19 10.99 15.02
N ARG A 47 -3.53 9.74 14.73
CA ARG A 47 -2.93 8.97 13.64
C ARG A 47 -3.97 8.71 12.57
N VAL A 48 -3.70 9.13 11.34
CA VAL A 48 -4.57 8.88 10.19
C VAL A 48 -3.94 7.81 9.31
N LEU A 49 -4.59 6.65 9.22
CA LEU A 49 -4.21 5.59 8.27
C LEU A 49 -4.91 5.85 6.94
N LEU A 50 -4.13 6.14 5.89
CA LEU A 50 -4.66 6.47 4.57
C LEU A 50 -4.01 5.68 3.45
N CYS A 51 -4.78 5.41 2.40
CA CYS A 51 -4.25 4.88 1.15
C CYS A 51 -3.44 5.96 0.40
N THR A 52 -2.10 5.82 0.41
CA THR A 52 -1.18 6.76 -0.25
C THR A 52 -1.30 6.75 -1.78
N SER A 53 -1.53 5.58 -2.38
CA SER A 53 -1.74 5.41 -3.83
C SER A 53 -3.08 5.93 -4.33
N CYS A 54 -4.04 6.20 -3.43
CA CYS A 54 -5.40 6.66 -3.77
C CYS A 54 -5.53 8.19 -3.85
N GLY A 55 -4.47 8.95 -3.55
CA GLY A 55 -4.50 10.43 -3.61
C GLY A 55 -5.22 11.11 -2.44
N PHE A 56 -5.36 10.45 -1.28
CA PHE A 56 -6.07 11.01 -0.12
C PHE A 56 -5.30 12.04 0.68
N GLN A 57 -4.05 12.34 0.31
CA GLN A 57 -3.20 13.31 1.00
C GLN A 57 -3.86 14.69 1.13
N GLN A 58 -4.61 15.15 0.12
CA GLN A 58 -5.29 16.44 0.18
C GLN A 58 -6.40 16.48 1.25
N ASN A 59 -7.17 15.39 1.39
CA ASN A 59 -8.20 15.29 2.43
C ASN A 59 -7.57 15.26 3.83
N PHE A 60 -6.44 14.56 3.97
CA PHE A 60 -5.67 14.56 5.21
C PHE A 60 -5.16 15.96 5.57
N GLN A 61 -4.59 16.71 4.62
CA GLN A 61 -4.10 18.06 4.89
C GLN A 61 -5.22 19.01 5.34
N GLN A 62 -6.39 18.93 4.72
CA GLN A 62 -7.57 19.71 5.15
C GLN A 62 -8.01 19.34 6.57
N LEU A 63 -8.08 18.04 6.87
CA LEU A 63 -8.40 17.55 8.22
C LEU A 63 -7.38 18.02 9.25
N ARG A 64 -6.08 17.91 8.93
CA ARG A 64 -4.99 18.33 9.79
C ARG A 64 -5.10 19.81 10.15
N THR A 65 -5.21 20.69 9.15
CA THR A 65 -5.36 22.13 9.39
C THR A 65 -6.58 22.44 10.25
N TYR A 66 -7.71 21.80 9.98
CA TYR A 66 -8.92 22.00 10.79
C TYR A 66 -8.75 21.55 12.24
N LEU A 67 -8.09 20.41 12.48
CA LEU A 67 -7.83 19.91 13.83
C LEU A 67 -6.81 20.76 14.59
N GLU A 68 -5.76 21.22 13.92
CA GLU A 68 -4.75 22.13 14.49
C GLU A 68 -5.37 23.49 14.87
N ASP A 69 -6.30 24.01 14.06
CA ASP A 69 -7.04 25.24 14.35
C ASP A 69 -8.04 25.09 15.52
N THR A 70 -8.68 23.91 15.63
CA THR A 70 -9.72 23.64 16.65
C THR A 70 -9.10 23.27 18.00
N PHE A 71 -7.99 22.52 17.98
CA PHE A 71 -7.35 21.97 19.17
C PHE A 71 -5.86 22.34 19.19
N PRO A 72 -5.47 23.44 19.86
CA PRO A 72 -4.08 23.92 19.86
C PRO A 72 -3.10 22.97 20.57
N HIS A 73 -3.60 21.99 21.33
CA HIS A 73 -2.79 20.96 21.98
C HIS A 73 -2.42 19.79 21.03
N LEU A 74 -3.08 19.67 19.88
CA LEU A 74 -2.79 18.66 18.85
C LEU A 74 -1.82 19.17 17.76
N VAL A 75 -1.37 20.41 17.85
CA VAL A 75 -0.44 21.01 16.88
C VAL A 75 0.84 20.18 16.80
N ASP A 76 1.23 19.81 15.58
CA ASP A 76 2.35 18.90 15.26
C ASP A 76 2.20 17.45 15.75
N ARG A 77 1.02 17.04 16.23
CA ARG A 77 0.72 15.67 16.70
C ARG A 77 -0.31 14.92 15.85
N VAL A 78 -0.57 15.45 14.65
CA VAL A 78 -1.42 14.83 13.64
C VAL A 78 -0.52 14.19 12.59
N GLU A 79 -0.35 12.88 12.69
CA GLU A 79 0.49 12.10 11.79
C GLU A 79 -0.34 11.34 10.76
N SER A 80 0.23 11.16 9.57
CA SER A 80 -0.33 10.25 8.57
C SER A 80 0.57 9.04 8.43
N ALA A 81 -0.04 7.86 8.37
CA ALA A 81 0.62 6.61 8.06
C ALA A 81 -0.11 5.90 6.93
N ASN A 82 0.60 5.01 6.23
CA ASN A 82 0.01 4.26 5.14
C ASN A 82 -0.93 3.19 5.70
N TYR A 83 -2.09 3.02 5.09
CA TYR A 83 -3.02 1.95 5.45
C TYR A 83 -2.42 0.60 5.06
N ASP A 84 -2.15 -0.26 6.05
CA ASP A 84 -1.63 -1.60 5.80
C ASP A 84 -2.72 -2.46 5.17
N VAL A 85 -2.49 -2.82 3.91
CA VAL A 85 -3.36 -3.75 3.19
C VAL A 85 -3.06 -5.16 3.69
N ASP A 86 -4.11 -5.99 3.81
CA ASP A 86 -3.96 -7.41 4.16
C ASP A 86 -2.75 -8.07 3.46
N PRO A 87 -1.89 -8.78 4.20
CA PRO A 87 -0.63 -9.31 3.67
C PRO A 87 -0.84 -10.23 2.45
N PHE A 88 -1.99 -10.90 2.35
CA PHE A 88 -2.33 -11.72 1.18
C PHE A 88 -2.53 -10.86 -0.08
N LYS A 89 -3.18 -9.70 0.05
CA LYS A 89 -3.37 -8.77 -1.06
C LYS A 89 -2.06 -8.14 -1.50
N MET A 90 -1.17 -7.83 -0.55
CA MET A 90 0.18 -7.32 -0.88
C MET A 90 0.99 -8.37 -1.64
N MET A 91 1.01 -9.63 -1.18
CA MET A 91 1.70 -10.72 -1.86
C MET A 91 1.16 -10.93 -3.28
N LEU A 92 -0.17 -10.90 -3.45
CA LEU A 92 -0.80 -11.05 -4.76
C LEU A 92 -0.46 -9.88 -5.70
N ALA A 93 -0.50 -8.64 -5.21
CA ALA A 93 -0.13 -7.47 -5.99
C ALA A 93 1.34 -7.52 -6.43
N GLN A 94 2.24 -7.94 -5.54
CA GLN A 94 3.66 -8.10 -5.84
C GLN A 94 3.90 -9.20 -6.88
N PHE A 95 3.22 -10.34 -6.74
CA PHE A 95 3.26 -11.42 -7.74
C PHE A 95 2.78 -10.94 -9.11
N LEU A 96 1.65 -10.22 -9.17
CA LEU A 96 1.12 -9.66 -10.41
C LEU A 96 2.09 -8.63 -11.03
N GLY A 97 2.76 -7.83 -10.21
CA GLY A 97 3.79 -6.90 -10.68
C GLY A 97 4.99 -7.61 -11.33
N TYR A 98 5.51 -8.67 -10.69
CA TYR A 98 6.58 -9.47 -11.28
C TYR A 98 6.12 -10.21 -12.53
N ALA A 99 4.89 -10.72 -12.55
CA ALA A 99 4.31 -11.37 -13.72
C ALA A 99 4.17 -10.39 -14.89
N GLN A 100 3.71 -9.16 -14.63
CA GLN A 100 3.61 -8.09 -15.63
C GLN A 100 4.99 -7.72 -16.19
N ALA A 101 5.99 -7.53 -15.32
CA ALA A 101 7.36 -7.22 -15.75
C ALA A 101 7.95 -8.35 -16.60
N THR A 102 7.75 -9.61 -16.19
CA THR A 102 8.19 -10.79 -16.92
C THR A 102 7.49 -10.89 -18.28
N ALA A 103 6.17 -10.68 -18.31
CA ALA A 103 5.39 -10.69 -19.55
C ALA A 103 5.86 -9.59 -20.51
N MET A 104 6.20 -8.41 -20.01
CA MET A 104 6.75 -7.32 -20.83
C MET A 104 8.10 -7.70 -21.46
N ILE A 105 9.01 -8.28 -20.67
CA ILE A 105 10.31 -8.75 -21.16
C ILE A 105 10.13 -9.85 -22.23
N LEU A 106 9.23 -10.80 -22.00
CA LEU A 106 8.93 -11.87 -22.95
C LEU A 106 8.24 -11.35 -24.22
N LEU A 107 7.44 -10.28 -24.13
CA LEU A 107 6.80 -9.70 -25.31
C LEU A 107 7.82 -9.00 -26.22
N VAL A 108 8.84 -8.35 -25.64
CA VAL A 108 9.89 -7.65 -26.39
C VAL A 108 10.98 -8.61 -26.89
N PHE A 109 11.44 -9.53 -26.04
CA PHE A 109 12.62 -10.38 -26.29
C PHE A 109 12.30 -11.87 -26.39
N GLY A 110 11.03 -12.28 -26.32
CA GLY A 110 10.63 -13.69 -26.22
C GLY A 110 11.10 -14.55 -27.38
N GLU A 111 11.19 -14.02 -28.59
CA GLU A 111 11.71 -14.74 -29.77
C GLU A 111 13.18 -15.15 -29.63
N PHE A 112 13.96 -14.44 -28.82
CA PHE A 112 15.37 -14.76 -28.56
C PHE A 112 15.54 -15.52 -27.24
N ILE A 113 14.77 -15.18 -26.21
CA ILE A 113 14.86 -15.76 -24.87
C ILE A 113 14.25 -17.16 -24.81
N LEU A 114 13.02 -17.36 -25.33
CA LEU A 114 12.31 -18.64 -25.20
C LEU A 114 13.06 -19.81 -25.86
N PRO A 115 13.59 -19.68 -27.10
CA PRO A 115 14.38 -20.75 -27.70
C PRO A 115 15.71 -20.97 -26.99
N ALA A 116 16.32 -19.92 -26.42
CA ALA A 116 17.57 -20.04 -25.67
C ALA A 116 17.39 -20.77 -24.33
N LEU A 117 16.19 -20.73 -23.73
CA LEU A 117 15.81 -21.51 -22.55
C LEU A 117 15.27 -22.91 -22.90
N GLY A 118 15.13 -23.25 -24.19
CA GLY A 118 14.52 -24.51 -24.63
C GLY A 118 13.03 -24.62 -24.31
N VAL A 119 12.37 -23.49 -24.05
CA VAL A 119 10.92 -23.43 -23.79
C VAL A 119 10.18 -23.33 -25.11
N ASP A 120 9.14 -24.14 -25.26
CA ASP A 120 8.35 -24.16 -26.48
C ASP A 120 7.57 -22.83 -26.65
N VAL A 121 7.77 -22.18 -27.79
CA VAL A 121 7.17 -20.89 -28.14
C VAL A 121 5.66 -21.01 -28.44
N THR A 122 5.14 -22.23 -28.53
CA THR A 122 3.73 -22.53 -28.83
C THR A 122 2.77 -21.87 -27.85
N ALA A 123 3.11 -21.80 -26.56
CA ALA A 123 2.29 -21.15 -25.53
C ALA A 123 2.15 -19.63 -25.73
N LEU A 124 3.19 -18.96 -26.26
CA LEU A 124 3.23 -17.51 -26.46
C LEU A 124 3.02 -17.06 -27.90
N ARG A 125 2.76 -18.00 -28.82
CA ARG A 125 2.68 -17.75 -30.26
C ARG A 125 1.62 -16.71 -30.62
N TRP A 126 0.49 -16.72 -29.92
CA TRP A 126 -0.57 -15.73 -30.12
C TRP A 126 -0.12 -14.31 -29.73
N ALA A 127 0.58 -14.18 -28.60
CA ALA A 127 1.06 -12.89 -28.07
C ALA A 127 2.19 -12.30 -28.94
N LEU A 128 3.10 -13.15 -29.42
CA LEU A 128 4.19 -12.73 -30.31
C LEU A 128 3.69 -12.29 -31.70
N ASN A 129 2.64 -12.95 -32.22
CA ASN A 129 2.01 -12.57 -33.48
C ASN A 129 1.18 -11.27 -33.37
N ASN A 130 0.66 -10.95 -32.18
CA ASN A 130 -0.18 -9.77 -31.93
C ASN A 130 0.42 -8.88 -30.84
N ARG A 131 1.66 -8.42 -31.03
CA ARG A 131 2.42 -7.69 -30.01
C ARG A 131 1.70 -6.47 -29.45
N VAL A 132 0.99 -5.72 -30.30
CA VAL A 132 0.21 -4.54 -29.90
C VAL A 132 -0.95 -4.93 -28.97
N ALA A 133 -1.72 -5.96 -29.33
CA ALA A 133 -2.84 -6.43 -28.50
C ALA A 133 -2.34 -7.03 -27.18
N ALA A 134 -1.28 -7.84 -27.24
CA ALA A 134 -0.66 -8.42 -26.05
C ALA A 134 -0.08 -7.34 -25.12
N PHE A 135 0.47 -6.26 -25.67
CA PHE A 135 0.96 -5.12 -24.88
C PHE A 135 -0.18 -4.47 -24.08
N PHE A 136 -1.32 -4.20 -24.71
CA PHE A 136 -2.49 -3.67 -24.00
C PHE A 136 -2.99 -4.60 -22.89
N ILE A 137 -2.97 -5.92 -23.11
CA ILE A 137 -3.35 -6.90 -22.08
C ILE A 137 -2.38 -6.86 -20.90
N VAL A 138 -1.07 -6.80 -21.15
CA VAL A 138 -0.06 -6.72 -20.08
C VAL A 138 -0.18 -5.41 -19.29
N VAL A 139 -0.41 -4.30 -19.96
CA VAL A 139 -0.67 -3.00 -19.29
C VAL A 139 -1.95 -3.07 -18.47
N PHE A 140 -3.03 -3.63 -19.02
CA PHE A 140 -4.31 -3.77 -18.32
C PHE A 140 -4.19 -4.67 -17.08
N MET A 141 -3.45 -5.77 -17.18
CA MET A 141 -3.11 -6.60 -16.02
C MET A 141 -2.43 -5.79 -14.90
N GLY A 142 -1.53 -4.88 -15.27
CA GLY A 142 -0.90 -3.95 -14.31
C GLY A 142 -1.87 -2.99 -13.65
N THR A 143 -2.87 -2.51 -14.39
CA THR A 143 -3.92 -1.66 -13.81
C THR A 143 -4.77 -2.41 -12.79
N ILE A 144 -5.06 -3.69 -13.03
CA ILE A 144 -5.76 -4.55 -12.07
C ILE A 144 -4.88 -4.81 -10.85
N ALA A 145 -3.59 -5.11 -11.03
CA ALA A 145 -2.67 -5.30 -9.91
C ALA A 145 -2.60 -4.03 -9.02
N SER A 146 -2.57 -2.87 -9.65
CA SER A 146 -2.58 -1.58 -8.96
C SER A 146 -3.88 -1.34 -8.20
N SER A 147 -5.04 -1.72 -8.75
CA SER A 147 -6.32 -1.59 -8.04
C SER A 147 -6.42 -2.50 -6.82
N LEU A 148 -5.74 -3.65 -6.81
CA LEU A 148 -5.66 -4.52 -5.63
C LEU A 148 -4.88 -3.89 -4.46
N THR A 149 -3.90 -3.04 -4.75
CA THR A 149 -3.16 -2.29 -3.72
C THR A 149 -3.89 -1.05 -3.22
N ALA A 150 -4.86 -0.56 -3.97
CA ALA A 150 -5.68 0.59 -3.60
C ALA A 150 -6.79 0.14 -2.63
N SER A 151 -6.44 -0.10 -1.37
CA SER A 151 -7.41 -0.48 -0.32
C SER A 151 -8.50 0.58 -0.13
N GLY A 152 -8.24 1.83 -0.50
CA GLY A 152 -9.20 2.93 -0.36
C GLY A 152 -9.51 3.29 1.09
N GLY A 153 -8.74 2.76 2.05
CA GLY A 153 -8.88 3.01 3.47
C GLY A 153 -8.56 4.45 3.85
N PHE A 154 -9.40 5.01 4.71
CA PHE A 154 -9.16 6.26 5.41
C PHE A 154 -9.72 6.10 6.82
N GLU A 155 -8.83 5.96 7.78
CA GLU A 155 -9.17 5.72 9.18
C GLU A 155 -8.47 6.73 10.07
N ILE A 156 -9.19 7.22 11.07
CA ILE A 156 -8.71 8.19 12.03
C ILE A 156 -8.66 7.52 13.39
N TYR A 157 -7.48 7.46 13.97
CA TYR A 157 -7.21 6.97 15.31
C TYR A 157 -6.84 8.13 16.21
N PHE A 158 -7.36 8.11 17.44
CA PHE A 158 -6.99 9.03 18.50
C PHE A 158 -6.47 8.21 19.66
N ASN A 159 -5.22 8.44 20.06
CA ASN A 159 -4.59 7.70 21.16
C ASN A 159 -4.64 6.16 21.04
N GLY A 160 -4.74 5.64 19.82
CA GLY A 160 -4.86 4.21 19.54
C GLY A 160 -6.29 3.70 19.35
N ASP A 161 -7.31 4.50 19.68
CA ASP A 161 -8.72 4.14 19.49
C ASP A 161 -9.24 4.62 18.14
N LEU A 162 -9.97 3.75 17.44
CA LEU A 162 -10.58 4.06 16.15
C LEU A 162 -11.78 4.99 16.34
N ILE A 163 -11.64 6.25 15.89
CA ILE A 163 -12.74 7.23 15.91
C ILE A 163 -13.61 7.11 14.66
N PHE A 164 -12.99 6.91 13.50
CA PHE A 164 -13.71 6.90 12.24
C PHE A 164 -13.04 5.98 11.23
N SER A 165 -13.82 5.12 10.58
CA SER A 165 -13.39 4.37 9.40
C SER A 165 -14.29 4.66 8.20
N LYS A 166 -13.68 5.10 7.10
CA LYS A 166 -14.36 5.26 5.80
C LYS A 166 -14.84 3.92 5.24
N LEU A 167 -14.13 2.82 5.52
CA LEU A 167 -14.48 1.50 5.02
C LEU A 167 -15.74 0.96 5.68
N GLU A 168 -15.93 1.26 6.98
CA GLU A 168 -17.12 0.85 7.72
C GLU A 168 -18.33 1.74 7.41
N THR A 169 -18.12 3.05 7.34
CA THR A 169 -19.20 4.03 7.17
C THR A 169 -19.59 4.23 5.70
N GLY A 170 -18.72 3.88 4.75
CA GLY A 170 -18.93 4.07 3.31
C GLY A 170 -19.03 5.53 2.86
N ARG A 171 -18.76 6.50 3.76
CA ARG A 171 -18.86 7.94 3.51
C ARG A 171 -17.59 8.65 3.94
N TRP A 172 -17.45 9.90 3.49
CA TRP A 172 -16.40 10.78 3.99
C TRP A 172 -16.78 11.35 5.36
N PRO A 173 -15.83 11.47 6.29
CA PRO A 173 -16.10 12.07 7.59
C PRO A 173 -16.37 13.56 7.40
N THR A 174 -17.34 14.08 8.15
CA THR A 174 -17.49 15.53 8.26
C THR A 174 -16.50 16.06 9.30
N LEU A 175 -15.88 17.21 9.05
CA LEU A 175 -14.90 17.79 9.98
C LEU A 175 -15.48 17.97 11.40
N LEU A 176 -16.77 18.32 11.49
CA LEU A 176 -17.47 18.49 12.75
C LEU A 176 -17.71 17.18 13.50
N GLU A 177 -17.95 16.08 12.79
CA GLU A 177 -18.11 14.74 13.39
C GLU A 177 -16.80 14.27 14.01
N VAL A 178 -15.68 14.52 13.34
CA VAL A 178 -14.35 14.18 13.85
C VAL A 178 -14.00 15.00 15.08
N SER A 179 -14.21 16.32 15.05
CA SER A 179 -13.91 17.17 16.22
C SER A 179 -14.80 16.88 17.41
N ASN A 180 -16.10 16.63 17.19
CA ASN A 180 -17.01 16.21 18.26
C ASN A 180 -16.56 14.89 18.88
N SER A 181 -16.20 13.90 18.06
CA SER A 181 -15.74 12.60 18.57
C SER A 181 -14.45 12.73 19.37
N ILE A 182 -13.46 13.50 18.88
CA ILE A 182 -12.22 13.77 19.63
C ILE A 182 -12.51 14.47 20.95
N SER A 183 -13.43 15.45 20.95
CA SER A 183 -13.80 16.16 22.18
C SER A 183 -14.48 15.25 23.20
N GLU A 184 -15.33 14.31 22.76
CA GLU A 184 -15.96 13.33 23.62
C GLU A 184 -14.94 12.35 24.20
N TYR A 185 -14.04 11.82 23.37
CA TYR A 185 -12.95 10.96 23.84
C TYR A 185 -12.02 11.67 24.84
N GLY A 186 -11.58 12.89 24.55
CA GLY A 186 -10.75 13.68 25.47
C GLY A 186 -11.46 14.05 26.78
N LEU A 187 -12.79 14.14 26.78
CA LEU A 187 -13.59 14.35 27.99
C LEU A 187 -13.71 13.09 28.85
N LEU A 188 -13.66 11.90 28.25
CA LEU A 188 -13.72 10.61 28.95
C LEU A 188 -12.38 10.24 29.59
N ASP A 189 -11.27 10.65 28.97
CA ASP A 189 -9.90 10.41 29.48
C ASP A 189 -9.40 11.48 30.46
N SER A 190 -10.04 12.65 30.51
CA SER A 190 -9.74 13.68 31.52
C SER A 190 -10.12 13.12 32.91
N PRO A 191 -9.17 12.96 33.86
CA PRO A 191 -9.54 12.57 35.21
C PRO A 191 -10.45 13.65 35.76
N ALA A 192 -11.73 13.31 35.95
CA ALA A 192 -12.69 14.16 36.63
C ALA A 192 -12.03 14.68 37.91
N ALA A 193 -11.82 16.00 37.96
CA ALA A 193 -11.31 16.70 39.13
C ALA A 193 -12.21 16.49 40.35
#